data_AF-A0A383CUM2-F1
#
_entry.id   AF-A0A383CUM2-F1
#
_cell.length_a   1.000
_cell.length_b   1.000
_cell.length_c   1.000
_cell.angle_alpha   90.00
_cell.angle_beta   90.00
_cell.angle_gamma   90.00
#
_symmetry.space_group_name_H-M   'P 1'
#
loop_
_entity.id
_entity.type
_entity.pdbx_description
1 polymer ?
#
loop_
_entity_poly.entity_id
_entity_poly.type
_entity_poly.pdbx_seq_one_letter_code
_entity_poly.pdbx_strand_id
1 'polypeptide(L)'
;MKVGWAVGSVLTENGPASVIIGKDTRVSGYLFESALEAGFLSAGVNVGMLGPMPSPAIAYLTKAYGASAGVVISASHNHFQDNGVKFFSSQG
;
A
#
# COMPACT_ATOMS: atom_id res chain seq x y z
N MET A 1 2.71 -9.45 -8.25
CA MET A 1 3.67 -8.37 -8.59
C MET A 1 4.85 -8.47 -7.62
N LYS A 2 6.11 -8.36 -8.08
CA LYS A 2 7.29 -8.71 -7.26
C LYS A 2 7.46 -7.82 -6.01
N VAL A 3 7.08 -6.54 -6.09
CA VAL A 3 7.27 -5.58 -4.99
C VAL A 3 6.36 -5.89 -3.80
N GLY A 4 5.06 -6.14 -4.02
CA GLY A 4 4.13 -6.46 -2.93
C GLY A 4 4.53 -7.73 -2.16
N TRP A 5 4.96 -8.76 -2.89
CA TRP A 5 5.48 -9.99 -2.27
C TRP A 5 6.79 -9.73 -1.51
N ALA A 6 7.76 -9.02 -2.10
CA ALA A 6 9.05 -8.75 -1.46
C ALA A 6 8.90 -7.96 -0.16
N VAL A 7 8.08 -6.89 -0.17
CA VAL A 7 7.80 -6.11 1.04
C VAL A 7 7.04 -6.98 2.05
N GLY A 8 6.04 -7.75 1.60
CA GLY A 8 5.28 -8.62 2.47
C GLY A 8 6.14 -9.65 3.19
N SER A 9 7.06 -10.31 2.48
CA SER A 9 8.00 -11.28 3.08
C SER A 9 8.80 -10.65 4.21
N VAL A 10 9.34 -9.44 4.03
CA VAL A 10 10.09 -8.72 5.07
C VAL A 10 9.20 -8.36 6.26
N LEU A 11 7.96 -7.92 6.02
CA LEU A 11 7.04 -7.59 7.12
C LEU A 11 6.69 -8.83 7.96
N THR A 12 6.54 -9.99 7.33
CA THR A 12 6.19 -11.24 8.03
C THR A 12 7.31 -11.85 8.87
N GLU A 13 8.57 -11.44 8.69
CA GLU A 13 9.70 -11.91 9.51
C GLU A 13 9.50 -11.57 11.01
N ASN A 14 8.72 -10.52 11.30
CA ASN A 14 8.44 -10.08 12.66
C ASN A 14 7.08 -10.59 13.21
N GLY A 15 6.45 -11.54 12.53
CA GLY A 15 5.15 -12.12 12.90
C GLY A 15 4.01 -11.70 11.97
N PRO A 16 2.74 -11.86 12.40
CA PRO A 16 1.58 -11.50 11.60
C PRO A 16 1.64 -10.04 11.15
N ALA A 17 1.49 -9.80 9.85
CA ALA A 17 1.57 -8.46 9.28
C ALA A 17 0.25 -8.05 8.62
N SER A 18 -0.01 -6.75 8.62
CA SER A 18 -1.12 -6.15 7.89
C SER A 18 -0.67 -4.88 7.16
N VAL A 19 -1.27 -4.63 6.00
CA VAL A 19 -1.02 -3.41 5.22
C VAL A 19 -2.33 -2.77 4.83
N ILE A 20 -2.34 -1.45 4.76
CA ILE A 20 -3.45 -0.71 4.17
C ILE A 20 -3.01 -0.05 2.87
N ILE A 21 -3.82 -0.19 1.83
CA ILE A 21 -3.54 0.35 0.50
C ILE A 21 -4.55 1.45 0.20
N GLY A 22 -4.04 2.62 -0.15
CA GLY A 22 -4.83 3.70 -0.74
C GLY A 22 -4.18 4.22 -2.01
N LYS A 23 -4.93 5.01 -2.77
CA LYS A 23 -4.50 5.51 -4.07
C LYS A 23 -5.02 6.91 -4.35
N ASP A 24 -4.45 7.56 -5.34
CA ASP A 24 -5.11 8.73 -5.95
C ASP A 24 -6.17 8.30 -6.99
N THR A 25 -6.60 9.24 -7.82
CA THR A 25 -7.66 9.03 -8.81
C THR A 25 -7.16 8.52 -10.17
N ARG A 26 -5.86 8.19 -10.32
CA ARG A 26 -5.33 7.66 -11.58
C ARG A 26 -5.96 6.32 -11.94
N VAL A 27 -6.35 6.16 -13.20
CA VAL A 27 -6.93 4.91 -13.72
C VAL A 27 -5.97 3.72 -13.56
N SER A 28 -4.66 3.95 -13.75
CA SER A 28 -3.63 2.93 -13.56
C SER A 28 -3.53 2.46 -12.10
N GLY A 29 -4.05 3.25 -11.15
CA GLY A 29 -4.06 2.92 -9.74
C GLY A 29 -4.76 1.61 -9.42
N TYR A 30 -5.85 1.27 -10.12
CA TYR A 30 -6.56 0.00 -9.91
C TYR A 30 -5.72 -1.22 -10.29
N LEU A 31 -4.95 -1.13 -11.38
CA LEU A 31 -4.04 -2.21 -11.78
C LEU A 31 -2.95 -2.43 -10.72
N PHE A 32 -2.32 -1.34 -10.25
CA PHE A 32 -1.30 -1.42 -9.21
C PHE A 32 -1.86 -1.92 -7.89
N GLU A 33 -3.06 -1.48 -7.51
CA GLU A 33 -3.78 -1.88 -6.31
C GLU A 33 -4.01 -3.38 -6.28
N SER A 34 -4.63 -3.96 -7.32
CA SER A 34 -4.83 -5.41 -7.41
C SER A 34 -3.51 -6.19 -7.46
N ALA A 35 -2.49 -5.65 -8.15
CA ALA A 35 -1.21 -6.32 -8.29
C ALA A 35 -0.40 -6.35 -6.98
N LEU A 36 -0.49 -5.28 -6.18
CA LEU A 36 0.09 -5.18 -4.84
C LEU A 36 -0.67 -6.07 -3.86
N GLU A 37 -2.00 -6.02 -3.85
CA GLU A 37 -2.87 -6.88 -3.05
C GLU A 37 -2.51 -8.36 -3.25
N ALA A 38 -2.47 -8.83 -4.50
CA ALA A 38 -2.08 -10.20 -4.81
C ALA A 38 -0.67 -10.55 -4.30
N GLY A 39 0.27 -9.59 -4.38
CA GLY A 39 1.63 -9.76 -3.86
C GLY A 39 1.66 -9.93 -2.34
N PHE A 40 0.97 -9.06 -1.60
CA PHE A 40 0.88 -9.11 -0.14
C PHE A 40 0.18 -10.36 0.36
N LEU A 41 -0.97 -10.71 -0.23
CA LEU A 41 -1.70 -11.92 0.10
C LEU A 41 -0.84 -13.18 -0.11
N SER A 42 -0.09 -13.23 -1.22
CA SER A 42 0.83 -14.35 -1.48
C SER A 42 2.01 -14.45 -0.51
N ALA A 43 2.33 -13.36 0.20
CA ALA A 43 3.33 -13.33 1.26
C ALA A 43 2.74 -13.58 2.66
N GLY A 44 1.43 -13.85 2.78
CA GLY A 44 0.76 -14.08 4.06
C GLY A 44 0.41 -12.81 4.83
N VAL A 45 0.35 -11.66 4.16
CA VAL A 45 0.00 -10.37 4.77
C VAL A 45 -1.49 -10.08 4.60
N ASN A 46 -2.16 -9.62 5.67
CA ASN A 46 -3.54 -9.15 5.60
C ASN A 46 -3.62 -7.78 4.93
N VAL A 47 -4.54 -7.59 3.99
CA VAL A 47 -4.65 -6.34 3.20
C VAL A 47 -5.96 -5.64 3.48
N GLY A 48 -5.89 -4.36 3.84
CA GLY A 48 -7.03 -3.44 3.92
C GLY A 48 -7.04 -2.45 2.76
N MET A 49 -8.20 -2.24 2.14
CA MET A 49 -8.35 -1.40 0.95
C MET A 49 -9.11 -0.12 1.32
N LEU A 50 -8.49 1.04 1.11
CA LEU A 50 -9.09 2.34 1.42
C LEU A 50 -9.73 3.02 0.21
N GLY A 51 -9.39 2.57 -1.00
CA GLY A 51 -9.75 3.24 -2.24
C GLY A 51 -9.06 4.61 -2.40
N PRO A 52 -9.68 5.56 -3.14
CA PRO A 52 -9.12 6.90 -3.32
C PRO A 52 -9.01 7.67 -2.00
N MET A 53 -7.79 8.02 -1.59
CA MET A 53 -7.50 8.64 -0.29
C MET A 53 -6.25 9.54 -0.37
N PRO A 54 -6.22 10.72 0.27
CA PRO A 54 -5.03 11.55 0.34
C PRO A 54 -3.86 10.82 1.00
N SER A 55 -2.64 11.03 0.50
CA SER A 55 -1.42 10.47 1.09
C SER A 55 -1.28 10.69 2.62
N PRO A 56 -1.52 11.89 3.19
CA PRO A 56 -1.42 12.06 4.65
C PRO A 56 -2.51 11.29 5.42
N ALA A 57 -3.68 11.06 4.82
CA ALA A 57 -4.72 10.25 5.46
C ALA A 57 -4.31 8.77 5.52
N ILE A 58 -3.63 8.24 4.49
CA ILE A 58 -3.10 6.87 4.51
C ILE A 58 -2.03 6.72 5.61
N ALA A 59 -1.10 7.68 5.75
CA ALA A 59 -0.11 7.67 6.83
C ALA A 59 -0.77 7.66 8.22
N TYR A 60 -1.76 8.55 8.42
CA TYR A 60 -2.53 8.62 9.67
C TYR A 60 -3.27 7.30 9.96
N LEU A 61 -3.98 6.75 8.98
CA LEU A 61 -4.74 5.51 9.15
C LEU A 61 -3.85 4.31 9.38
N THR A 62 -2.62 4.31 8.86
CA THR A 62 -1.63 3.25 9.09
C THR A 62 -1.35 3.13 10.58
N LYS A 63 -1.07 4.27 11.22
CA LYS A 63 -0.89 4.35 12.66
C LYS A 63 -2.18 4.06 13.43
N ALA A 64 -3.31 4.64 13.00
CA ALA A 64 -4.59 4.51 13.70
C ALA A 64 -5.12 3.07 13.73
N TYR A 65 -4.91 2.29 12.66
CA TYR A 65 -5.29 0.87 12.60
C TYR A 65 -4.21 -0.09 13.08
N GLY A 66 -3.04 0.41 13.51
CA GLY A 66 -1.92 -0.43 13.90
C GLY A 66 -1.42 -1.33 12.76
N ALA A 67 -1.54 -0.87 11.51
CA ALA A 67 -1.04 -1.60 10.37
C ALA A 67 0.50 -1.62 10.35
N SER A 68 1.09 -2.72 9.89
CA SER A 68 2.54 -2.86 9.77
C SER A 68 3.13 -1.88 8.76
N ALA A 69 2.39 -1.57 7.69
CA ALA A 69 2.74 -0.54 6.72
C ALA A 69 1.52 0.06 6.01
N GLY A 70 1.68 1.30 5.54
CA GLY A 70 0.74 1.97 4.64
C GLY A 70 1.30 2.03 3.23
N VAL A 71 0.44 1.91 2.22
CA VAL A 71 0.83 1.96 0.82
C VAL A 71 0.04 3.03 0.10
N VAL A 72 0.75 3.94 -0.59
CA VAL A 72 0.14 4.94 -1.46
C VAL A 72 0.50 4.65 -2.90
N ILE A 73 -0.53 4.53 -3.75
CA ILE A 73 -0.37 4.47 -5.20
C ILE A 73 -0.66 5.86 -5.76
N SER A 74 0.40 6.62 -6.07
CA SER A 74 0.30 7.97 -6.63
C SER A 74 1.65 8.48 -7.13
N ALA A 75 1.62 9.28 -8.21
CA ALA A 75 2.74 10.12 -8.63
C ALA A 75 2.57 11.60 -8.20
N SER A 76 1.72 11.89 -7.21
CA SER A 76 1.46 13.25 -6.72
C SER A 76 1.01 14.20 -7.84
N HIS A 77 1.77 15.25 -8.11
CA HIS A 77 1.49 16.31 -9.07
C HIS A 77 1.84 15.97 -10.53
N ASN A 78 2.44 14.80 -10.78
CA ASN A 78 2.86 14.40 -12.11
C ASN A 78 1.69 14.20 -13.09
N HIS A 79 1.98 14.14 -14.40
CA HIS A 79 0.98 13.84 -15.43
C HIS A 79 0.35 12.46 -15.23
N PHE A 80 -0.90 12.28 -15.66
CA PHE A 80 -1.73 11.08 -15.37
C PHE A 80 -1.11 9.73 -15.83
N GLN A 81 -0.17 9.78 -16.77
CA GLN A 81 0.56 8.62 -17.30
C GLN A 81 1.54 8.05 -16.27
N ASP A 82 2.06 8.89 -15.38
CA ASP A 82 2.97 8.47 -14.31
C ASP A 82 2.19 7.80 -13.18
N ASN A 83 2.84 6.87 -12.49
CA ASN A 83 2.38 6.37 -11.20
C ASN A 83 3.57 5.92 -10.35
N GLY A 84 3.34 5.67 -9.07
CA GLY A 84 4.36 5.25 -8.15
C GLY A 84 3.76 4.61 -6.90
N VAL A 85 4.59 3.88 -6.16
CA VAL A 85 4.22 3.25 -4.90
C VAL A 85 5.10 3.84 -3.81
N LYS A 86 4.49 4.33 -2.73
CA LYS A 86 5.18 4.83 -1.54
C LYS A 86 4.76 4.02 -0.32
N PHE A 87 5.71 3.77 0.58
CA PHE A 87 5.47 3.05 1.81
C PHE A 87 5.58 3.97 3.02
N PHE A 88 4.61 3.86 3.91
CA PHE A 88 4.61 4.42 5.25
C PHE A 88 4.93 3.32 6.24
N SER A 89 5.69 3.66 7.27
CA SER A 89 5.97 2.74 8.36
C SER A 89 4.76 2.61 9.28
N SER A 90 4.80 1.73 10.28
CA SER A 90 3.77 1.66 11.32
C SER A 90 3.60 2.96 12.12
N GLN A 91 4.54 3.91 12.01
CA GLN A 91 4.47 5.23 12.63
C GLN A 91 3.82 6.31 11.74
N GLY A 92 3.46 5.98 10.50
CA GLY A 92 3.07 6.91 9.45
C GLY A 92 4.28 7.32 8.62
#